data_AF-A0A9D1KH83-F1
#
_entry.id   AF-A0A9D1KH83-F1
#
_cell.length_a   1.000
_cell.length_b   1.000
_cell.length_c   1.000
_cell.angle_alpha   90.00
_cell.angle_beta   90.00
_cell.angle_gamma   90.00
#
_symmetry.space_group_name_H-M   'P 1'
#
loop_
_entity.id
_entity.type
_entity.pdbx_description
1 polymer ?
#
loop_
_entity_poly.entity_id
_entity_poly.type
_entity_poly.pdbx_seq_one_letter_code
_entity_poly.pdbx_strand_id
1 'polypeptide(L)' 'MNVSKNELIEKIESARKLLNASIDKGEDYEEIYRRSVELDGLIEQYIAAGF' A
#
# COMPACT_ATOMS: atom_id res chain seq x y z
N MET A 1 -0.94 19.15 2.71
CA MET A 1 0.43 18.61 2.82
C MET A 1 0.78 17.99 1.48
N ASN A 2 1.73 18.55 0.74
CA ASN A 2 2.23 17.91 -0.49
C ASN A 2 3.12 16.76 -0.05
N VAL A 3 2.59 15.53 -0.07
CA VAL A 3 3.41 14.32 0.07
C VAL A 3 4.37 14.31 -1.11
N SER A 4 5.66 14.21 -0.87
CA SER A 4 6.63 14.14 -1.96
C SER A 4 6.48 12.82 -2.72
N LYS A 5 6.75 12.81 -4.04
CA LYS A 5 6.70 11.60 -4.87
C LYS A 5 7.43 10.42 -4.22
N ASN A 6 8.63 10.67 -3.68
CA ASN A 6 9.46 9.64 -3.06
C ASN A 6 8.85 9.10 -1.76
N GLU A 7 8.26 9.96 -0.94
CA GLU A 7 7.57 9.51 0.28
C GLU A 7 6.36 8.63 -0.03
N LEU A 8 5.64 8.94 -1.11
CA LEU A 8 4.50 8.15 -1.55
C LEU A 8 4.94 6.78 -2.09
N ILE A 9 6.03 6.76 -2.87
CA ILE A 9 6.66 5.51 -3.34
C ILE A 9 7.11 4.64 -2.15
N GLU A 10 7.77 5.22 -1.15
CA GLU A 10 8.21 4.48 0.04
C GLU A 10 7.04 3.88 0.83
N LYS A 11 5.92 4.62 0.93
CA LYS A 11 4.69 4.11 1.57
C LYS A 11 4.07 2.97 0.78
N ILE A 12 3.97 3.10 -0.55
CA ILE A 12 3.46 2.03 -1.43
C ILE A 12 4.32 0.76 -1.29
N GLU A 13 5.64 0.90 -1.33
CA GLU A 13 6.55 -0.24 -1.20
C GLU A 13 6.49 -0.90 0.18
N SER A 14 6.34 -0.10 1.24
CA SER A 14 6.14 -0.60 2.59
C SER A 14 4.82 -1.37 2.73
N ALA A 15 3.71 -0.81 2.24
CA ALA A 15 2.40 -1.45 2.25
C ALA A 15 2.39 -2.75 1.42
N ARG A 16 3.01 -2.74 0.25
CA ARG A 16 3.17 -3.94 -0.62
C ARG A 16 3.91 -5.07 0.10
N LYS A 17 5.02 -4.77 0.77
CA LYS A 17 5.79 -5.76 1.55
C LYS A 17 4.96 -6.34 2.70
N LEU A 18 4.19 -5.50 3.39
CA LEU A 18 3.33 -5.94 4.49
C LEU A 18 2.19 -6.84 4.00
N LEU A 19 1.55 -6.50 2.88
CA LEU A 19 0.53 -7.34 2.25
C LEU A 19 1.11 -8.70 1.83
N ASN A 20 2.24 -8.71 1.12
CA ASN A 20 2.89 -9.95 0.71
C ASN A 20 3.24 -10.82 1.92
N ALA A 21 3.81 -10.23 2.97
CA ALA A 21 4.13 -10.95 4.19
C ALA A 21 2.89 -11.53 4.88
N SER A 22 1.73 -10.86 4.83
CA SER A 22 0.47 -11.41 5.35
C SER A 22 0.01 -12.64 4.57
N ILE A 23 0.08 -12.56 3.24
CA ILE A 23 -0.29 -13.67 2.36
C ILE A 23 0.64 -14.85 2.61
N ASP A 24 1.96 -14.62 2.66
CA ASP A 24 2.96 -15.66 2.89
C ASP A 24 2.80 -16.34 4.26
N LYS A 25 2.39 -15.58 5.28
CA LYS A 25 2.14 -16.11 6.63
C LYS A 25 0.79 -16.79 6.77
N GLY A 26 -0.10 -16.69 5.78
CA GLY A 26 -1.48 -17.14 5.89
C GLY A 26 -2.25 -16.42 6.99
N GLU A 27 -2.04 -15.10 7.13
CA GLU A 27 -2.86 -14.27 8.01
C GLU A 27 -4.34 -14.33 7.59
N ASP A 28 -5.23 -13.88 8.48
CA ASP A 28 -6.66 -13.91 8.23
C ASP A 28 -7.04 -13.16 6.94
N TYR A 29 -8.07 -13.64 6.24
CA TYR A 29 -8.53 -13.01 5.01
C TYR A 29 -8.92 -11.54 5.19
N GLU A 30 -9.56 -11.18 6.31
CA GLU A 30 -9.92 -9.80 6.61
C GLU A 30 -8.67 -8.91 6.76
N GLU A 31 -7.61 -9.45 7.34
CA GLU A 31 -6.32 -8.76 7.49
C GLU A 31 -5.65 -8.52 6.13
N ILE A 32 -5.59 -9.56 5.29
CA ILE A 32 -5.05 -9.49 3.93
C ILE A 32 -5.86 -8.49 3.10
N TYR A 33 -7.20 -8.57 3.18
CA TYR A 33 -8.09 -7.68 2.44
C TYR A 33 -7.91 -6.21 2.87
N ARG A 34 -7.83 -5.94 4.18
CA ARG A 34 -7.61 -4.58 4.69
C ARG A 34 -6.30 -4.00 4.18
N ARG A 35 -5.21 -4.79 4.18
CA ARG A 35 -3.91 -4.37 3.65
C ARG A 35 -3.93 -4.14 2.13
N SER A 36 -4.72 -4.93 1.39
CA SER A 36 -4.93 -4.71 -0.05
C SER A 36 -5.61 -3.37 -0.31
N VAL A 37 -6.68 -3.05 0.42
CA VAL A 37 -7.41 -1.78 0.29
C VAL A 37 -6.51 -0.59 0.65
N GLU A 38 -5.67 -0.72 1.68
CA GLU A 38 -4.71 0.33 2.05
C GLU A 38 -3.67 0.57 0.95
N LEU A 39 -3.13 -0.50 0.36
CA LEU A 39 -2.21 -0.42 -0.78
C LEU A 39 -2.86 0.25 -1.99
N ASP A 40 -4.09 -0.14 -2.34
CA ASP A 40 -4.82 0.45 -3.46
C ASP A 40 -5.04 1.96 -3.26
N GLY A 41 -5.43 2.39 -2.05
CA GLY A 41 -5.59 3.80 -1.74
C GLY A 41 -4.29 4.63 -1.84
N LEU A 42 -3.13 4.03 -1.61
CA LEU A 42 -1.84 4.68 -1.81
C LEU A 42 -1.48 4.79 -3.30
N ILE A 43 -1.79 3.76 -4.09
CA ILE A 43 -1.59 3.77 -5.55
C ILE A 43 -2.51 4.81 -6.21
N GLU A 44 -3.77 4.90 -5.79
CA GLU A 44 -4.71 5.92 -6.26
C GLU A 44 -4.19 7.33 -5.99
N GLN A 45 -3.64 7.58 -4.80
CA GLN A 45 -3.01 8.87 -4.47
C GLN A 45 -1.82 9.18 -5.40
N TYR A 46 -1.02 8.17 -5.75
CA TYR A 46 0.12 8.35 -6.64
C TYR A 46 -0.33 8.72 -8.06
N ILE A 47 -1.34 8.02 -8.56
CA ILE A 47 -1.95 8.29 -9.87
C ILE A 47 -2.59 9.68 -9.88
N ALA A 48 -3.37 10.04 -8.84
CA ALA A 48 -4.05 11.33 -8.73
C ALA A 48 -3.08 12.51 -8.61
N ALA A 49 -1.91 12.30 -8.00
CA ALA A 49 -0.83 13.29 -7.94
C ALA A 49 -0.13 13.50 -9.31
N GLY A 50 -0.34 12.62 -10.29
CA GLY A 50 0.20 12.73 -11.64
C GLY A 50 1.69 12.39 -11.75
N PHE A 51 2.20 11.51 -10.88
CA PHE A 51 3.61 11.10 -10.84
C PHE A 51 3.95 9.89 -11.71
#